data_AF-A0A1Q6WAI5-F1
#
_entry.id   AF-A0A1Q6WAI5-F1
#
_cell.length_a   1.000
_cell.length_b   1.000
_cell.length_c   1.000
_cell.angle_alpha   90.00
_cell.angle_beta   90.00
_cell.angle_gamma   90.00
#
_symmetry.space_group_name_H-M   'P 1'
#
loop_
_entity.id
_entity.type
_entity.pdbx_description
1 polymer ?
#
loop_
_entity_poly.entity_id
_entity_poly.type
_entity_poly.pdbx_seq_one_letter_code
_entity_poly.pdbx_strand_id
1 'polypeptide(L)'
;MLIIVPPGATAPAGFAQQLATWRQSGEVSSALLLDQNQKNDPGFASLALLEFPSEGFYERWNRDEAPKLGAPLLVKRADVLTHDEVYPRDSNKSVFLVNTYKLLVPPQRYDEFVRGYILPNLLDQKAAHLLLRHTLYLERGPSDEAEAVLVMEYRDSVAFSRRDAVRDAPVRKLLASDQAWKKWDQTQDSIRKGLTRTLAAYIELPAPQLPDLPQYVPEYRVVGGLRILGSELKNAVEQLALGFQKFQPDAKVATSNIPSSEGGIAGLYYHLSDVAPMGDDAKITDMMPFHDSFGYLPTEISVATGGYEKRGSLWAFAVVVSKDNPLNEISVDELERIFGAERSGGWQLANNDYLFTSRYARGPEMSIRKWGQLGLHGKFTDKEIKTFGYSAPGFAIYIERNWFHWSKKWNPNFQEYVEEKQATPDAAGAAVASDHALETIGKDRYAIGLAALMHVKDHPDLKVLAISRHKGEPAVALTPANVANRTYPLIRDAYFYVNKEPGRPLDPRAREFMRFVLSREGQEIIARMGYYYPLPADYLREQLKKLD
;
A
#
# COMPACT_ATOMS: atom_id res chain seq x y z
N MET A 1 -8.85 7.52 13.68
CA MET A 1 -8.79 7.73 15.15
C MET A 1 -7.78 8.83 15.44
N LEU A 2 -8.11 9.73 16.36
CA LEU A 2 -7.26 10.83 16.82
C LEU A 2 -6.91 10.57 18.29
N ILE A 3 -5.62 10.57 18.63
CA ILE A 3 -5.14 10.56 20.01
C ILE A 3 -4.48 11.91 20.25
N ILE A 4 -5.08 12.74 21.10
CA ILE A 4 -4.67 14.11 21.35
C ILE A 4 -4.06 14.17 22.75
N VAL A 5 -2.80 14.59 22.83
CA VAL A 5 -2.18 15.06 24.07
C VAL A 5 -2.56 16.54 24.22
N PRO A 6 -3.33 16.94 25.25
CA PRO A 6 -3.79 18.31 25.39
C PRO A 6 -2.65 19.33 25.48
N PRO A 7 -2.90 20.60 25.14
CA PRO A 7 -1.91 21.68 25.33
C PRO A 7 -1.37 21.70 26.76
N GLY A 8 -0.05 21.85 26.92
CA GLY A 8 0.61 21.87 28.22
C GLY A 8 0.80 20.49 28.90
N ALA A 9 0.22 19.42 28.36
CA ALA A 9 0.51 18.05 28.80
C ALA A 9 1.74 17.48 28.09
N THR A 10 2.33 16.42 28.66
CA THR A 10 3.44 15.68 28.05
C THR A 10 2.91 14.35 27.50
N ALA A 11 3.40 13.96 26.32
CA ALA A 11 3.08 12.65 25.76
C ALA A 11 3.56 11.52 26.69
N PRO A 12 2.88 10.37 26.70
CA PRO A 12 3.30 9.23 27.52
C PRO A 12 4.72 8.78 27.18
N ALA A 13 5.48 8.31 28.18
CA ALA A 13 6.80 7.75 27.94
C ALA A 13 6.70 6.56 26.98
N GLY A 14 7.53 6.54 25.93
CA GLY A 14 7.49 5.49 24.92
C GLY A 14 6.30 5.56 23.95
N PHE A 15 5.54 6.65 23.92
CA PHE A 15 4.36 6.77 23.03
C PHE A 15 4.69 6.50 21.57
N ALA A 16 5.76 7.11 21.02
CA ALA A 16 6.21 6.83 19.66
C ALA A 16 6.58 5.35 19.43
N GLN A 17 7.20 4.70 20.43
CA GLN A 17 7.54 3.27 20.36
C GLN A 17 6.30 2.39 20.34
N GLN A 18 5.28 2.74 21.12
CA GLN A 18 4.00 2.03 21.14
C GLN A 18 3.27 2.16 19.80
N LEU A 19 3.20 3.37 19.23
CA LEU A 19 2.63 3.60 17.91
C LEU A 19 3.38 2.81 16.82
N ALA A 20 4.71 2.79 16.89
CA ALA A 20 5.53 1.99 15.99
C ALA A 20 5.20 0.49 16.10
N THR A 21 5.05 -0.02 17.33
CA THR A 21 4.73 -1.42 17.62
C THR A 21 3.37 -1.83 17.05
N TRP A 22 2.34 -1.00 17.24
CA TRP A 22 1.02 -1.26 16.64
C TRP A 22 1.06 -1.24 15.12
N ARG A 23 1.82 -0.32 14.52
CA ARG A 23 1.97 -0.24 13.07
C ARG A 23 2.71 -1.46 12.51
N GLN A 24 3.75 -1.92 13.21
CA GLN A 24 4.58 -3.06 12.79
C GLN A 24 3.84 -4.39 12.93
N SER A 25 3.06 -4.56 14.00
CA SER A 25 2.20 -5.73 14.19
C SER A 25 0.98 -5.76 13.26
N GLY A 26 0.65 -4.62 12.63
CA GLY A 26 -0.53 -4.45 11.80
C GLY A 26 -1.84 -4.28 12.59
N GLU A 27 -1.76 -4.05 13.91
CA GLU A 27 -2.91 -3.65 14.72
C GLU A 27 -3.50 -2.33 14.22
N VAL A 28 -2.62 -1.42 13.76
CA VAL A 28 -3.00 -0.23 12.99
C VAL A 28 -2.39 -0.29 11.60
N SER A 29 -3.16 0.14 10.60
CA SER A 29 -2.70 0.21 9.22
C SER A 29 -1.76 1.41 9.06
N SER A 30 -2.07 2.56 9.65
CA SER A 30 -1.25 3.77 9.56
C SER A 30 -1.13 4.46 10.92
N ALA A 31 0.01 5.10 11.13
CA ALA A 31 0.26 5.95 12.29
C ALA A 31 1.08 7.18 11.86
N LEU A 32 0.54 8.37 12.11
CA LEU A 32 1.24 9.65 12.01
C LEU A 32 1.33 10.26 13.41
N LEU A 33 2.52 10.67 13.84
CA LEU A 33 2.71 11.40 15.09
C LEU A 33 3.23 12.81 14.78
N LEU A 34 2.58 13.81 15.37
CA LEU A 34 2.91 15.22 15.22
C LEU A 34 3.09 15.85 16.58
N ASP A 35 4.17 16.61 16.77
CA ASP A 35 4.36 17.47 17.94
C ASP A 35 4.22 18.93 17.51
N GLN A 36 3.51 19.72 18.32
CA GLN A 36 3.37 21.15 18.07
C GLN A 36 4.75 21.83 18.10
N ASN A 37 4.95 22.83 17.24
CA ASN A 37 6.19 23.61 17.18
C ASN A 37 5.95 25.13 17.24
N GLN A 38 4.80 25.56 17.78
CA GLN A 38 4.41 26.96 17.89
C GLN A 38 4.47 27.48 19.33
N LYS A 39 4.69 28.79 19.49
CA LYS A 39 4.84 29.39 20.82
C LYS A 39 3.51 29.65 21.54
N ASN A 40 2.48 30.04 20.79
CA ASN A 40 1.24 30.55 21.36
C ASN A 40 0.06 29.67 20.93
N ASP A 41 -0.82 29.40 21.88
CA ASP A 41 -2.14 28.79 21.71
C ASP A 41 -2.18 27.53 20.82
N PRO A 42 -1.28 26.53 21.02
CA PRO A 42 -1.40 25.27 20.30
C PRO A 42 -2.70 24.55 20.71
N GLY A 43 -3.34 23.90 19.74
CA GLY A 43 -4.54 23.08 19.97
C GLY A 43 -4.23 21.70 20.59
N PHE A 44 -2.96 21.27 20.52
CA PHE A 44 -2.47 20.04 21.15
C PHE A 44 -0.97 20.17 21.47
N ALA A 45 -0.46 19.36 22.41
CA ALA A 45 0.97 19.18 22.58
C ALA A 45 1.52 18.15 21.57
N SER A 46 0.84 17.00 21.47
CA SER A 46 1.08 15.97 20.46
C SER A 46 -0.24 15.46 19.89
N LEU A 47 -0.22 15.04 18.63
CA LEU A 47 -1.37 14.46 17.92
C LEU A 47 -0.91 13.18 17.21
N ALA A 48 -1.49 12.05 17.58
CA ALA A 48 -1.36 10.81 16.81
C ALA A 48 -2.63 10.54 15.99
N LEU A 49 -2.46 10.25 14.71
CA LEU A 49 -3.52 9.86 13.79
C LEU A 49 -3.35 8.38 13.47
N LEU A 50 -4.31 7.56 13.87
CA LEU A 50 -4.31 6.11 13.62
C LEU A 50 -5.41 5.73 12.64
N GLU A 51 -5.04 4.91 11.67
CA GLU A 51 -5.97 4.22 10.77
C GLU A 51 -5.99 2.74 11.12
N PHE A 52 -7.18 2.14 11.10
CA PHE A 52 -7.36 0.73 11.44
C PHE A 52 -7.67 -0.09 10.19
N PRO A 53 -7.25 -1.37 10.19
CA PRO A 53 -7.59 -2.30 9.13
C PRO A 53 -9.09 -2.42 8.87
N SER A 54 -9.88 -2.53 9.94
CA SER A 54 -11.34 -2.58 9.88
C SER A 54 -11.93 -2.16 11.22
N GLU A 55 -13.25 -2.05 11.28
CA GLU A 55 -13.95 -1.76 12.53
C GLU A 55 -13.68 -2.80 13.61
N GLY A 56 -13.56 -4.09 13.25
CA GLY A 56 -13.21 -5.13 14.20
C GLY A 56 -11.80 -5.00 14.79
N PHE A 57 -10.83 -4.46 14.05
CA PHE A 57 -9.50 -4.14 14.60
C PHE A 57 -9.58 -2.96 15.55
N TYR A 58 -10.32 -1.91 15.18
CA TYR A 58 -10.56 -0.78 16.07
C TYR A 58 -11.19 -1.22 17.39
N GLU A 59 -12.23 -2.06 17.36
CA GLU A 59 -12.91 -2.54 18.56
C GLU A 59 -11.99 -3.33 19.49
N ARG A 60 -11.15 -4.21 18.93
CA ARG A 60 -10.14 -4.95 19.71
C ARG A 60 -9.10 -4.02 20.32
N TRP A 61 -8.51 -3.14 19.52
CA TRP A 61 -7.55 -2.14 20.01
C TRP A 61 -8.17 -1.25 21.10
N ASN A 62 -9.41 -0.80 20.92
CA ASN A 62 -10.10 0.06 21.88
C ASN A 62 -10.37 -0.66 23.21
N ARG A 63 -10.61 -1.98 23.17
CA ARG A 63 -10.80 -2.80 24.36
C ARG A 63 -9.48 -3.14 25.06
N ASP A 64 -8.46 -3.51 24.28
CA ASP A 64 -7.27 -4.19 24.81
C ASP A 64 -6.06 -3.25 24.93
N GLU A 65 -5.95 -2.24 24.07
CA GLU A 65 -4.75 -1.39 23.94
C GLU A 65 -4.99 0.06 24.36
N ALA A 66 -6.13 0.66 24.00
CA ALA A 66 -6.44 2.05 24.35
C ALA A 66 -6.42 2.31 25.87
N PRO A 67 -6.92 1.43 26.76
CA PRO A 67 -6.86 1.65 28.20
C PRO A 67 -5.43 1.63 28.78
N LYS A 68 -4.45 1.09 28.03
CA LYS A 68 -3.04 1.04 28.43
C LYS A 68 -2.32 2.37 28.14
N LEU A 69 -2.91 3.26 27.34
CA LEU A 69 -2.37 4.58 27.10
C LEU A 69 -2.52 5.42 28.38
N GLY A 70 -1.49 5.43 29.24
CA GLY A 70 -1.44 6.28 30.43
C GLY A 70 -1.31 7.77 30.06
N ALA A 71 -1.60 8.67 31.02
CA ALA A 71 -1.68 10.15 30.88
C ALA A 71 -3.04 10.67 30.37
N PRO A 72 -3.38 11.96 30.60
CA PRO A 72 -4.64 12.53 30.11
C PRO A 72 -4.57 12.69 28.59
N LEU A 73 -5.12 11.71 27.88
CA LEU A 73 -5.24 11.69 26.43
C LEU A 73 -6.71 11.80 26.04
N LEU A 74 -7.00 12.52 24.98
CA LEU A 74 -8.32 12.47 24.34
C LEU A 74 -8.24 11.51 23.16
N VAL A 75 -9.00 10.42 23.23
CA VAL A 75 -9.10 9.43 22.16
C VAL A 75 -10.44 9.65 21.44
N LYS A 76 -10.37 10.08 20.18
CA LYS A 76 -11.53 10.49 19.39
C LYS A 76 -11.64 9.68 18.11
N ARG A 77 -12.71 8.89 18.01
CA ARG A 77 -13.03 8.16 16.77
C ARG A 77 -13.47 9.17 15.72
N ALA A 78 -13.00 9.01 14.48
CA ALA A 78 -13.29 9.94 13.40
C ALA A 78 -13.30 9.24 12.05
N ASP A 79 -14.15 9.73 11.16
CA ASP A 79 -14.24 9.34 9.75
C ASP A 79 -13.38 10.26 8.89
N VAL A 80 -12.88 9.75 7.77
CA VAL A 80 -12.14 10.55 6.79
C VAL A 80 -13.11 11.06 5.74
N LEU A 81 -13.28 12.38 5.63
CA LEU A 81 -14.13 13.01 4.61
C LEU A 81 -13.39 13.18 3.28
N THR A 82 -12.09 13.51 3.35
CA THR A 82 -11.21 13.57 2.18
C THR A 82 -9.77 13.33 2.57
N HIS A 83 -9.02 12.68 1.68
CA HIS A 83 -7.60 12.41 1.81
C HIS A 83 -6.94 12.39 0.43
N ASP A 84 -5.77 13.00 0.34
CA ASP A 84 -4.90 12.86 -0.83
C ASP A 84 -3.45 13.09 -0.43
N GLU A 85 -2.53 12.49 -1.17
CA GLU A 85 -1.09 12.63 -0.95
C GLU A 85 -0.27 12.49 -2.24
N VAL A 86 1.01 12.89 -2.18
CA VAL A 86 1.96 12.86 -3.29
C VAL A 86 3.28 12.24 -2.80
N TYR A 87 3.91 11.47 -3.69
CA TYR A 87 5.22 10.88 -3.51
C TYR A 87 6.18 11.32 -4.63
N PRO A 88 7.50 11.33 -4.40
CA PRO A 88 8.17 11.09 -3.11
C PRO A 88 7.96 12.24 -2.10
N ARG A 89 8.04 11.95 -0.80
CA ARG A 89 7.91 12.95 0.28
C ARG A 89 8.87 12.69 1.44
N ASP A 90 9.35 13.77 2.04
CA ASP A 90 10.21 13.74 3.23
C ASP A 90 9.54 14.55 4.35
N SER A 91 8.80 13.86 5.21
CA SER A 91 8.05 14.50 6.31
C SER A 91 8.96 15.20 7.32
N ASN A 92 10.24 14.84 7.41
CA ASN A 92 11.19 15.49 8.31
C ASN A 92 11.52 16.93 7.87
N LYS A 93 11.28 17.27 6.60
CA LYS A 93 11.42 18.63 6.05
C LYS A 93 10.10 19.39 6.00
N SER A 94 8.99 18.69 6.17
CA SER A 94 7.66 19.23 5.97
C SER A 94 7.20 20.11 7.12
N VAL A 95 6.25 21.00 6.83
CA VAL A 95 5.53 21.78 7.86
C VAL A 95 4.10 21.27 7.92
N PHE A 96 3.68 20.81 9.08
CA PHE A 96 2.30 20.41 9.29
C PHE A 96 1.47 21.59 9.81
N LEU A 97 0.29 21.74 9.23
CA LEU A 97 -0.73 22.68 9.70
C LEU A 97 -1.99 21.88 10.02
N VAL A 98 -2.40 21.92 11.29
CA VAL A 98 -3.60 21.24 11.79
C VAL A 98 -4.61 22.30 12.22
N ASN A 99 -5.77 22.31 11.58
CA ASN A 99 -6.87 23.19 11.93
C ASN A 99 -8.03 22.36 12.50
N THR A 100 -8.60 22.80 13.61
CA THR A 100 -9.80 22.19 14.19
C THR A 100 -11.00 23.12 14.06
N TYR A 101 -12.17 22.52 13.83
CA TYR A 101 -13.42 23.24 13.56
C TYR A 101 -14.57 22.61 14.32
N LYS A 102 -15.42 23.43 14.93
CA LYS A 102 -16.73 23.00 15.42
C LYS A 102 -17.74 23.06 14.28
N LEU A 103 -18.52 22.00 14.09
CA LEU A 103 -19.63 22.02 13.13
C LEU A 103 -20.80 22.85 13.68
N LEU A 104 -21.45 23.60 12.78
CA LEU A 104 -22.70 24.33 13.03
C LEU A 104 -23.88 23.77 12.23
N VAL A 105 -23.62 22.75 11.41
CA VAL A 105 -24.58 22.05 10.56
C VAL A 105 -24.41 20.54 10.71
N PRO A 106 -25.40 19.73 10.31
CA PRO A 106 -25.28 18.28 10.32
C PRO A 106 -24.09 17.76 9.48
N PRO A 107 -23.49 16.61 9.84
CA PRO A 107 -22.37 15.99 9.12
C PRO A 107 -22.53 15.89 7.60
N GLN A 108 -23.73 15.54 7.11
CA GLN A 108 -24.00 15.38 5.68
C GLN A 108 -23.84 16.72 4.94
N ARG A 109 -24.36 17.81 5.53
CA ARG A 109 -24.21 19.15 4.96
C ARG A 109 -22.77 19.64 5.02
N TYR A 110 -22.02 19.22 6.05
CA TYR A 110 -20.60 19.49 6.14
C TYR A 110 -19.81 18.75 5.04
N ASP A 111 -20.12 17.49 4.74
CA ASP A 111 -19.47 16.74 3.65
C ASP A 111 -19.70 17.40 2.28
N GLU A 112 -20.93 17.87 2.01
CA GLU A 112 -21.22 18.67 0.80
C GLU A 112 -20.34 19.93 0.70
N PHE A 113 -20.16 20.65 1.82
CA PHE A 113 -19.27 21.80 1.91
C PHE A 113 -17.80 21.42 1.69
N VAL A 114 -17.36 20.27 2.23
CA VAL A 114 -16.01 19.76 2.01
C VAL A 114 -15.76 19.52 0.53
N ARG A 115 -16.65 18.79 -0.15
CA ARG A 115 -16.53 18.47 -1.57
C ARG A 115 -16.63 19.71 -2.46
N GLY A 116 -17.55 20.62 -2.13
CA GLY A 116 -17.83 21.81 -2.94
C GLY A 116 -16.89 22.99 -2.72
N TYR A 117 -16.25 23.09 -1.56
CA TYR A 117 -15.47 24.28 -1.18
C TYR A 117 -14.05 23.98 -0.70
N ILE A 118 -13.88 23.09 0.29
CA ILE A 118 -12.57 22.83 0.89
C ILE A 118 -11.66 22.05 -0.07
N LEU A 119 -12.15 20.94 -0.63
CA LEU A 119 -11.36 20.02 -1.44
C LEU A 119 -10.78 20.70 -2.70
N PRO A 120 -11.54 21.48 -3.49
CA PRO A 120 -10.98 22.21 -4.64
C PRO A 120 -9.76 23.07 -4.26
N ASN A 121 -9.82 23.77 -3.11
CA ASN A 121 -8.72 24.61 -2.64
C ASN A 121 -7.46 23.80 -2.29
N LEU A 122 -7.63 22.63 -1.68
CA LEU A 122 -6.52 21.73 -1.35
C LEU A 122 -5.88 21.14 -2.62
N LEU A 123 -6.70 20.79 -3.61
CA LEU A 123 -6.24 20.29 -4.91
C LEU A 123 -5.45 21.35 -5.68
N ASP A 124 -5.86 22.62 -5.63
CA ASP A 124 -5.10 23.72 -6.25
C ASP A 124 -3.71 23.90 -5.61
N GLN A 125 -3.62 23.82 -4.27
CA GLN A 125 -2.34 23.90 -3.56
C GLN A 125 -1.42 22.71 -3.88
N LYS A 126 -2.02 21.52 -4.07
CA LYS A 126 -1.30 20.32 -4.51
C LYS A 126 -0.82 20.46 -5.95
N ALA A 127 -1.65 20.97 -6.87
CA ALA A 127 -1.27 21.24 -8.26
C ALA A 127 -0.13 22.28 -8.36
N ALA A 128 -0.04 23.21 -7.41
CA ALA A 128 1.07 24.15 -7.29
C ALA A 128 2.32 23.56 -6.61
N HIS A 129 2.35 22.26 -6.31
CA HIS A 129 3.43 21.55 -5.64
C HIS A 129 3.81 22.13 -4.27
N LEU A 130 2.86 22.71 -3.55
CA LEU A 130 3.09 23.21 -2.18
C LEU A 130 2.66 22.20 -1.12
N LEU A 131 1.46 21.63 -1.31
CA LEU A 131 0.83 20.71 -0.40
C LEU A 131 1.12 19.27 -0.84
N LEU A 132 1.80 18.50 0.01
CA LEU A 132 2.13 17.10 -0.26
C LEU A 132 1.03 16.15 0.17
N ARG A 133 0.34 16.44 1.28
CA ARG A 133 -0.73 15.60 1.81
C ARG A 133 -1.79 16.46 2.49
N HIS A 134 -3.04 16.01 2.40
CA HIS A 134 -4.11 16.48 3.28
C HIS A 134 -4.96 15.32 3.80
N THR A 135 -5.55 15.48 4.97
CA THR A 135 -6.59 14.59 5.47
C THR A 135 -7.56 15.40 6.33
N LEU A 136 -8.85 15.33 6.01
CA LEU A 136 -9.91 15.92 6.82
C LEU A 136 -10.65 14.82 7.57
N TYR A 137 -10.55 14.87 8.89
CA TYR A 137 -11.25 13.97 9.79
C TYR A 137 -12.51 14.64 10.34
N LEU A 138 -13.56 13.86 10.56
CA LEU A 138 -14.77 14.27 11.26
C LEU A 138 -15.01 13.33 12.44
N GLU A 139 -15.03 13.85 13.67
CA GLU A 139 -15.29 13.06 14.87
C GLU A 139 -16.67 12.38 14.81
N ARG A 140 -16.73 11.11 15.19
CA ARG A 140 -18.01 10.40 15.41
C ARG A 140 -18.55 10.77 16.78
N GLY A 141 -19.77 11.29 16.84
CA GLY A 141 -20.45 11.68 18.08
C GLY A 141 -21.76 12.43 17.82
N PRO A 142 -22.44 12.92 18.88
CA PRO A 142 -23.58 13.82 18.75
C PRO A 142 -23.24 15.03 17.87
N SER A 143 -24.16 15.43 16.98
CA SER A 143 -23.90 16.42 15.93
C SER A 143 -23.52 17.82 16.44
N ASP A 144 -23.88 18.15 17.68
CA ASP A 144 -23.61 19.42 18.35
C ASP A 144 -22.24 19.50 19.05
N GLU A 145 -21.55 18.35 19.15
CA GLU A 145 -20.23 18.21 19.77
C GLU A 145 -19.13 17.75 18.79
N ALA A 146 -19.50 17.31 17.59
CA ALA A 146 -18.55 16.82 16.61
C ALA A 146 -17.60 17.93 16.10
N GLU A 147 -16.30 17.64 16.15
CA GLU A 147 -15.26 18.47 15.58
C GLU A 147 -14.72 17.88 14.27
N ALA A 148 -14.32 18.76 13.35
CA ALA A 148 -13.57 18.40 12.17
C ALA A 148 -12.10 18.83 12.31
N VAL A 149 -11.18 17.95 11.94
CA VAL A 149 -9.72 18.16 12.03
C VAL A 149 -9.11 18.06 10.64
N LEU A 150 -8.64 19.18 10.11
CA LEU A 150 -7.93 19.26 8.83
C LEU A 150 -6.43 19.23 9.07
N VAL A 151 -5.78 18.16 8.63
CA VAL A 151 -4.32 18.00 8.68
C VAL A 151 -3.75 18.24 7.28
N MET A 152 -2.82 19.18 7.17
CA MET A 152 -2.14 19.54 5.92
C MET A 152 -0.62 19.41 6.10
N GLU A 153 0.05 18.76 5.16
CA GLU A 153 1.51 18.60 5.11
C GLU A 153 2.06 19.42 3.93
N TYR A 154 2.74 20.52 4.23
CA TYR A 154 3.42 21.33 3.22
C TYR A 154 4.85 20.84 3.04
N ARG A 155 5.32 20.82 1.79
CA ARG A 155 6.61 20.21 1.40
C ARG A 155 7.78 20.65 2.26
N ASP A 156 7.85 21.94 2.55
CA ASP A 156 8.92 22.57 3.30
C ASP A 156 8.45 23.95 3.81
N SER A 157 9.30 24.62 4.60
CA SER A 157 9.02 25.94 5.15
C SER A 157 8.85 27.04 4.08
N VAL A 158 9.48 26.88 2.91
CA VAL A 158 9.35 27.83 1.78
C VAL A 158 8.01 27.64 1.10
N ALA A 159 7.58 26.40 0.87
CA ALA A 159 6.26 26.08 0.35
C ALA A 159 5.18 26.59 1.30
N PHE A 160 5.36 26.37 2.61
CA PHE A 160 4.45 26.86 3.64
C PHE A 160 4.35 28.39 3.65
N SER A 161 5.46 29.12 3.57
CA SER A 161 5.43 30.59 3.59
C SER A 161 4.78 31.20 2.35
N ARG A 162 4.84 30.51 1.21
CA ARG A 162 4.22 30.94 -0.07
C ARG A 162 2.75 30.55 -0.23
N ARG A 163 2.20 29.73 0.67
CA ARG A 163 0.86 29.14 0.54
C ARG A 163 -0.25 30.16 0.26
N ASP A 164 -0.24 31.30 0.97
CA ASP A 164 -1.31 32.30 0.85
C ASP A 164 -1.24 32.99 -0.52
N ALA A 165 -0.05 33.43 -0.94
CA ALA A 165 0.18 34.04 -2.25
C ALA A 165 -0.22 33.13 -3.42
N VAL A 166 0.01 31.82 -3.29
CA VAL A 166 -0.32 30.84 -4.33
C VAL A 166 -1.78 30.44 -4.29
N ARG A 167 -2.41 30.36 -3.10
CA ARG A 167 -3.84 30.06 -2.93
C ARG A 167 -4.73 31.19 -3.43
N ASP A 168 -4.32 32.44 -3.26
CA ASP A 168 -5.19 33.60 -3.51
C ASP A 168 -5.56 33.77 -4.99
N ALA A 169 -4.68 33.38 -5.93
CA ALA A 169 -4.99 33.45 -7.36
C ALA A 169 -6.07 32.43 -7.81
N PRO A 170 -5.94 31.12 -7.51
CA PRO A 170 -7.02 30.14 -7.72
C PRO A 170 -8.32 30.51 -7.00
N VAL A 171 -8.25 30.97 -5.75
CA VAL A 171 -9.45 31.43 -5.02
C VAL A 171 -10.15 32.58 -5.74
N ARG A 172 -9.42 33.60 -6.19
CA ARG A 172 -9.99 34.70 -7.00
C ARG A 172 -10.65 34.19 -8.28
N LYS A 173 -10.05 33.18 -8.93
CA LYS A 173 -10.62 32.55 -10.12
C LYS A 173 -11.94 31.84 -9.77
N LEU A 174 -11.95 31.00 -8.74
CA LEU A 174 -13.15 30.29 -8.29
C LEU A 174 -14.27 31.25 -7.89
N LEU A 175 -13.97 32.32 -7.16
CA LEU A 175 -14.92 33.37 -6.81
C LEU A 175 -15.55 34.07 -8.04
N ALA A 176 -14.81 34.17 -9.14
CA ALA A 176 -15.27 34.80 -10.37
C ALA A 176 -16.03 33.83 -11.29
N SER A 177 -15.62 32.56 -11.35
CA SER A 177 -16.13 31.59 -12.33
C SER A 177 -17.12 30.57 -11.77
N ASP A 178 -17.16 30.35 -10.45
CA ASP A 178 -17.99 29.33 -9.81
C ASP A 178 -18.95 29.96 -8.78
N GLN A 179 -20.22 30.11 -9.19
CA GLN A 179 -21.26 30.68 -8.34
C GLN A 179 -21.62 29.80 -7.15
N ALA A 180 -21.45 28.47 -7.26
CA ALA A 180 -21.70 27.57 -6.14
C ALA A 180 -20.58 27.73 -5.10
N TRP A 181 -19.32 27.77 -5.55
CA TRP A 181 -18.16 28.02 -4.68
C TRP A 181 -18.26 29.36 -3.96
N LYS A 182 -18.65 30.43 -4.66
CA LYS A 182 -18.87 31.75 -4.07
C LYS A 182 -19.92 31.75 -2.96
N LYS A 183 -21.01 31.01 -3.11
CA LYS A 183 -22.03 30.87 -2.06
C LYS A 183 -21.47 30.17 -0.83
N TRP A 184 -20.65 29.14 -1.01
CA TRP A 184 -19.98 28.48 0.11
C TRP A 184 -19.04 29.44 0.84
N ASP A 185 -18.24 30.22 0.11
CA ASP A 185 -17.33 31.22 0.69
C ASP A 185 -18.05 32.21 1.60
N GLN A 186 -19.20 32.72 1.15
CA GLN A 186 -20.02 33.68 1.87
C GLN A 186 -20.76 33.10 3.08
N THR A 187 -20.94 31.78 3.14
CA THR A 187 -21.74 31.10 4.18
C THR A 187 -20.91 30.21 5.10
N GLN A 188 -19.59 30.14 4.92
CA GLN A 188 -18.73 29.22 5.67
C GLN A 188 -18.82 29.38 7.20
N ASP A 189 -19.01 30.61 7.70
CA ASP A 189 -19.13 30.90 9.13
C ASP A 189 -20.45 30.41 9.73
N SER A 190 -21.46 30.14 8.90
CA SER A 190 -22.71 29.48 9.31
C SER A 190 -22.62 27.95 9.27
N ILE A 191 -21.56 27.40 8.66
CA ILE A 191 -21.35 25.97 8.48
C ILE A 191 -20.42 25.42 9.56
N ARG A 192 -19.38 26.19 9.91
CA ARG A 192 -18.37 25.78 10.90
C ARG A 192 -17.80 27.00 11.62
N LYS A 193 -17.28 26.79 12.82
CA LYS A 193 -16.50 27.76 13.57
C LYS A 193 -15.06 27.26 13.74
N GLY A 194 -14.06 28.09 13.39
CA GLY A 194 -12.66 27.78 13.68
C GLY A 194 -12.39 27.73 15.19
N LEU A 195 -11.69 26.69 15.63
CA LEU A 195 -11.31 26.51 17.04
C LEU A 195 -9.81 26.76 17.23
N THR A 196 -8.97 25.88 16.68
CA THR A 196 -7.52 25.97 16.83
C THR A 196 -6.80 25.89 15.50
N ARG A 197 -5.60 26.47 15.47
CA ARG A 197 -4.66 26.39 14.37
C ARG A 197 -3.28 26.08 14.94
N THR A 198 -2.77 24.89 14.64
CA THR A 198 -1.53 24.36 15.21
C THR A 198 -0.52 24.05 14.12
N LEU A 199 0.64 24.68 14.17
CA LEU A 199 1.83 24.25 13.46
C LEU A 199 2.48 23.10 14.22
N ALA A 200 2.87 22.09 13.47
CA ALA A 200 3.48 20.90 14.02
C ALA A 200 4.64 20.40 13.15
N ALA A 201 5.53 19.67 13.78
CA ALA A 201 6.57 18.88 13.14
C ALA A 201 6.18 17.40 13.17
N TYR A 202 6.60 16.68 12.14
CA TYR A 202 6.52 15.23 12.13
C TYR A 202 7.49 14.63 13.16
N ILE A 203 7.02 13.64 13.92
CA ILE A 203 7.87 12.81 14.76
C ILE A 203 8.04 11.46 14.08
N GLU A 204 9.29 11.17 13.70
CA GLU A 204 9.63 9.89 13.11
C GLU A 204 9.46 8.77 14.14
N LEU A 205 8.61 7.80 13.80
CA LEU A 205 8.41 6.63 14.63
C LEU A 205 9.65 5.73 14.57
N PRO A 206 10.07 5.12 15.69
CA PRO A 206 11.23 4.23 15.70
C PRO A 206 11.03 3.06 14.73
N ALA A 207 12.13 2.66 14.08
CA ALA A 207 12.18 1.46 13.25
C ALA A 207 11.92 0.20 14.09
N PRO A 208 11.44 -0.90 13.50
CA PRO A 208 11.41 -2.18 14.22
C PRO A 208 12.82 -2.56 14.63
N GLN A 209 12.96 -3.17 15.80
CA GLN A 209 14.22 -3.82 16.14
C GLN A 209 14.30 -5.11 15.32
N LEU A 210 15.32 -5.22 14.47
CA LEU A 210 15.58 -6.39 13.65
C LEU A 210 16.90 -7.07 14.06
N PRO A 211 17.05 -7.50 15.33
CA PRO A 211 18.33 -7.95 15.88
C PRO A 211 18.88 -9.20 15.20
N ASP A 212 18.02 -10.01 14.57
CA ASP A 212 18.40 -11.25 13.89
C ASP A 212 18.93 -11.01 12.46
N LEU A 213 18.83 -9.78 11.94
CA LEU A 213 19.33 -9.42 10.62
C LEU A 213 20.79 -8.96 10.68
N PRO A 214 21.63 -9.30 9.68
CA PRO A 214 23.03 -8.87 9.65
C PRO A 214 23.14 -7.36 9.49
N GLN A 215 24.02 -6.72 10.27
CA GLN A 215 24.35 -5.31 10.07
C GLN A 215 25.09 -5.09 8.75
N TYR A 216 24.92 -3.91 8.18
CA TYR A 216 25.67 -3.49 7.02
C TYR A 216 27.12 -3.23 7.41
N VAL A 217 28.01 -4.00 6.79
CA VAL A 217 29.45 -3.78 6.84
C VAL A 217 29.92 -3.55 5.41
N PRO A 218 30.47 -2.36 5.09
CA PRO A 218 31.00 -2.09 3.77
C PRO A 218 32.07 -3.09 3.35
N GLU A 219 31.92 -3.69 2.18
CA GLU A 219 32.95 -4.55 1.55
C GLU A 219 33.63 -3.86 0.38
N TYR A 220 33.01 -2.83 -0.19
CA TYR A 220 33.50 -2.13 -1.35
C TYR A 220 33.24 -0.63 -1.24
N ARG A 221 34.27 0.21 -1.48
CA ARG A 221 34.09 1.68 -1.48
C ARG A 221 33.50 2.13 -2.81
N VAL A 222 32.24 2.56 -2.80
CA VAL A 222 31.58 3.10 -4.00
C VAL A 222 31.99 4.55 -4.20
N VAL A 223 32.68 4.82 -5.32
CA VAL A 223 33.04 6.17 -5.75
C VAL A 223 32.36 6.48 -7.08
N GLY A 224 31.72 7.65 -7.18
CA GLY A 224 31.06 8.08 -8.42
C GLY A 224 29.64 7.52 -8.58
N GLY A 225 29.18 7.42 -9.82
CA GLY A 225 27.76 7.18 -10.14
C GLY A 225 27.25 5.78 -9.77
N LEU A 226 26.08 5.74 -9.13
CA LEU A 226 25.20 4.57 -9.00
C LEU A 226 23.79 4.99 -9.46
N ARG A 227 23.26 4.34 -10.48
CA ARG A 227 22.02 4.74 -11.15
C ARG A 227 20.92 3.74 -10.87
N ILE A 228 19.80 4.23 -10.35
CA ILE A 228 18.64 3.44 -9.99
C ILE A 228 17.46 3.93 -10.82
N LEU A 229 16.95 3.08 -11.71
CA LEU A 229 15.83 3.39 -12.60
C LEU A 229 14.73 2.36 -12.43
N GLY A 230 13.54 2.81 -12.02
CA GLY A 230 12.38 1.96 -11.81
C GLY A 230 11.42 2.55 -10.79
N SER A 231 10.62 1.68 -10.18
CA SER A 231 9.59 2.05 -9.21
C SER A 231 10.20 2.74 -7.98
N GLU A 232 9.66 3.88 -7.56
CA GLU A 232 10.05 4.54 -6.31
C GLU A 232 9.69 3.73 -5.05
N LEU A 233 8.86 2.70 -5.20
CA LEU A 233 8.31 1.88 -4.11
C LEU A 233 7.81 2.73 -2.95
N LYS A 234 6.95 3.72 -3.24
CA LYS A 234 6.41 4.64 -2.24
C LYS A 234 7.51 5.31 -1.43
N ASN A 235 8.49 5.89 -2.14
CA ASN A 235 9.67 6.58 -1.60
C ASN A 235 10.71 5.68 -0.90
N ALA A 236 10.53 4.35 -0.86
CA ALA A 236 11.52 3.46 -0.23
C ALA A 236 12.88 3.51 -0.93
N VAL A 237 12.91 3.62 -2.27
CA VAL A 237 14.16 3.64 -3.04
C VAL A 237 15.01 4.86 -2.71
N GLU A 238 14.39 6.04 -2.64
CA GLU A 238 15.08 7.28 -2.29
C GLU A 238 15.63 7.22 -0.85
N GLN A 239 14.85 6.68 0.09
CA GLN A 239 15.31 6.53 1.48
C GLN A 239 16.44 5.50 1.61
N LEU A 240 16.43 4.43 0.81
CA LEU A 240 17.52 3.47 0.72
C LEU A 240 18.78 4.12 0.14
N ALA A 241 18.66 4.94 -0.91
CA ALA A 241 19.77 5.71 -1.48
C ALA A 241 20.40 6.67 -0.46
N LEU A 242 19.57 7.46 0.24
CA LEU A 242 20.03 8.37 1.28
C LEU A 242 20.66 7.62 2.46
N GLY A 243 20.09 6.48 2.85
CA GLY A 243 20.64 5.59 3.88
C GLY A 243 22.02 5.06 3.49
N PHE A 244 22.15 4.57 2.26
CA PHE A 244 23.40 4.06 1.72
C PHE A 244 24.51 5.11 1.73
N GLN A 245 24.20 6.35 1.33
CA GLN A 245 25.15 7.46 1.28
C GLN A 245 25.70 7.86 2.66
N LYS A 246 25.02 7.52 3.77
CA LYS A 246 25.58 7.72 5.12
C LYS A 246 26.80 6.83 5.38
N PHE A 247 26.83 5.65 4.75
CA PHE A 247 27.94 4.71 4.86
C PHE A 247 28.93 4.81 3.68
N GLN A 248 28.45 5.31 2.53
CA GLN A 248 29.21 5.43 1.29
C GLN A 248 29.15 6.90 0.78
N PRO A 249 29.80 7.86 1.46
CA PRO A 249 29.64 9.30 1.18
C PRO A 249 30.18 9.73 -0.20
N ASP A 250 31.06 8.92 -0.79
CA ASP A 250 31.61 9.17 -2.13
C ASP A 250 30.70 8.68 -3.26
N ALA A 251 29.64 7.92 -2.95
CA ALA A 251 28.66 7.45 -3.90
C ALA A 251 27.74 8.59 -4.35
N LYS A 252 27.59 8.75 -5.67
CA LYS A 252 26.66 9.66 -6.31
C LYS A 252 25.48 8.86 -6.82
N VAL A 253 24.51 8.64 -5.93
CA VAL A 253 23.30 7.87 -6.24
C VAL A 253 22.29 8.76 -6.95
N ALA A 254 21.72 8.27 -8.06
CA ALA A 254 20.65 8.92 -8.81
C ALA A 254 19.44 7.99 -8.91
N THR A 255 18.26 8.50 -8.59
CA THR A 255 16.98 7.77 -8.60
C THR A 255 16.03 8.37 -9.64
N SER A 256 15.26 7.54 -10.35
CA SER A 256 14.30 8.01 -11.36
C SER A 256 12.94 8.44 -10.78
N ASN A 257 12.62 8.02 -9.54
CA ASN A 257 11.37 8.33 -8.84
C ASN A 257 10.09 8.03 -9.64
N ILE A 258 10.08 6.95 -10.44
CA ILE A 258 8.94 6.59 -11.28
C ILE A 258 7.92 5.83 -10.41
N PRO A 259 6.62 6.15 -10.40
CA PRO A 259 5.65 5.39 -9.59
C PRO A 259 5.43 3.94 -10.03
N SER A 260 5.70 3.64 -11.30
CA SER A 260 5.46 2.38 -11.98
C SER A 260 6.74 1.53 -12.08
N SER A 261 6.58 0.21 -12.18
CA SER A 261 7.69 -0.74 -12.39
C SER A 261 8.13 -0.80 -13.85
N GLU A 262 7.22 -0.49 -14.76
CA GLU A 262 7.43 -0.53 -16.20
C GLU A 262 8.61 0.36 -16.61
N GLY A 263 9.46 -0.17 -17.48
CA GLY A 263 10.68 0.51 -17.94
C GLY A 263 11.91 0.33 -17.03
N GLY A 264 11.76 -0.22 -15.81
CA GLY A 264 12.91 -0.49 -14.93
C GLY A 264 13.96 -1.41 -15.57
N ILE A 265 13.54 -2.59 -16.05
CA ILE A 265 14.43 -3.54 -16.74
C ILE A 265 14.98 -2.94 -18.05
N ALA A 266 14.23 -2.06 -18.72
CA ALA A 266 14.73 -1.31 -19.87
C ALA A 266 15.94 -0.44 -19.54
N GLY A 267 15.96 0.15 -18.35
CA GLY A 267 17.14 0.84 -17.85
C GLY A 267 18.38 -0.06 -17.82
N LEU A 268 18.24 -1.34 -17.49
CA LEU A 268 19.38 -2.27 -17.43
C LEU A 268 19.92 -2.61 -18.82
N TYR A 269 19.06 -2.99 -19.77
CA TYR A 269 19.52 -3.40 -21.11
C TYR A 269 19.89 -2.24 -22.04
N TYR A 270 19.47 -1.02 -21.75
CA TYR A 270 20.01 0.20 -22.38
C TYR A 270 21.21 0.80 -21.63
N HIS A 271 21.72 0.12 -20.59
CA HIS A 271 22.83 0.60 -19.75
C HIS A 271 22.58 1.98 -19.10
N LEU A 272 21.32 2.34 -18.84
CA LEU A 272 20.92 3.57 -18.17
C LEU A 272 20.89 3.43 -16.63
N SER A 273 20.78 2.21 -16.12
CA SER A 273 20.76 1.91 -14.69
C SER A 273 21.66 0.74 -14.31
N ASP A 274 22.06 0.73 -13.05
CA ASP A 274 22.82 -0.35 -12.42
C ASP A 274 21.90 -1.26 -11.58
N VAL A 275 20.76 -0.71 -11.12
CA VAL A 275 19.71 -1.41 -10.36
C VAL A 275 18.33 -0.97 -10.85
N ALA A 276 17.40 -1.92 -10.97
CA ALA A 276 16.02 -1.67 -11.40
C ALA A 276 14.98 -2.12 -10.36
N PRO A 277 14.49 -1.21 -9.51
CA PRO A 277 13.38 -1.47 -8.59
C PRO A 277 12.05 -1.70 -9.30
N MET A 278 11.27 -2.67 -8.83
CA MET A 278 9.95 -3.00 -9.35
C MET A 278 8.99 -3.34 -8.20
N GLY A 279 7.84 -2.68 -8.22
CA GLY A 279 6.71 -2.88 -7.31
C GLY A 279 5.67 -3.86 -7.84
N ASP A 280 6.05 -4.75 -8.74
CA ASP A 280 5.31 -5.92 -9.22
C ASP A 280 6.25 -6.94 -9.89
N ASP A 281 5.71 -8.09 -10.25
CA ASP A 281 6.41 -9.16 -10.95
C ASP A 281 6.79 -8.72 -12.38
N ALA A 282 8.05 -8.91 -12.77
CA ALA A 282 8.48 -8.64 -14.14
C ALA A 282 7.79 -9.61 -15.09
N LYS A 283 7.18 -9.07 -16.14
CA LYS A 283 6.48 -9.84 -17.15
C LYS A 283 7.51 -10.51 -18.04
N ILE A 284 7.17 -11.65 -18.66
CA ILE A 284 8.03 -12.26 -19.70
C ILE A 284 8.41 -11.20 -20.75
N THR A 285 7.48 -10.33 -21.14
CA THR A 285 7.72 -9.25 -22.10
C THR A 285 8.66 -8.15 -21.61
N ASP A 286 8.83 -7.97 -20.29
CA ASP A 286 9.84 -7.04 -19.75
C ASP A 286 11.23 -7.67 -19.79
N MET A 287 11.30 -8.98 -19.56
CA MET A 287 12.56 -9.73 -19.49
C MET A 287 13.09 -10.16 -20.88
N MET A 288 12.21 -10.38 -21.86
CA MET A 288 12.60 -10.83 -23.20
C MET A 288 13.59 -9.87 -23.88
N PRO A 289 13.37 -8.54 -23.93
CA PRO A 289 14.35 -7.64 -24.52
C PRO A 289 15.71 -7.66 -23.80
N PHE A 290 15.71 -7.87 -22.47
CA PHE A 290 16.95 -8.04 -21.72
C PHE A 290 17.67 -9.33 -22.13
N HIS A 291 16.94 -10.45 -22.20
CA HIS A 291 17.47 -11.73 -22.65
C HIS A 291 18.02 -11.63 -24.08
N ASP A 292 17.30 -11.01 -25.02
CA ASP A 292 17.76 -10.86 -26.40
C ASP A 292 19.01 -9.97 -26.52
N SER A 293 19.24 -9.09 -25.54
CA SER A 293 20.42 -8.23 -25.47
C SER A 293 21.64 -8.93 -24.86
N PHE A 294 21.45 -9.81 -23.88
CA PHE A 294 22.56 -10.38 -23.08
C PHE A 294 22.70 -11.91 -23.13
N GLY A 295 21.70 -12.64 -23.60
CA GLY A 295 21.66 -14.11 -23.63
C GLY A 295 21.31 -14.78 -22.30
N TYR A 296 20.78 -14.02 -21.33
CA TYR A 296 20.31 -14.52 -20.03
C TYR A 296 19.29 -13.54 -19.43
N LEU A 297 18.50 -13.98 -18.45
CA LEU A 297 17.52 -13.15 -17.74
C LEU A 297 18.16 -12.28 -16.65
N PRO A 298 17.58 -11.12 -16.30
CA PRO A 298 18.08 -10.30 -15.20
C PRO A 298 17.91 -11.04 -13.87
N THR A 299 18.83 -10.81 -12.93
CA THR A 299 18.74 -11.44 -11.60
C THR A 299 17.70 -10.71 -10.76
N GLU A 300 16.63 -11.42 -10.41
CA GLU A 300 15.53 -10.95 -9.55
C GLU A 300 15.88 -11.17 -8.06
N ILE A 301 15.85 -10.10 -7.28
CA ILE A 301 16.14 -10.11 -5.85
C ILE A 301 14.93 -9.53 -5.10
N SER A 302 14.29 -10.34 -4.25
CA SER A 302 13.25 -9.81 -3.36
C SER A 302 13.92 -8.91 -2.33
N VAL A 303 13.39 -7.70 -2.13
CA VAL A 303 13.93 -6.74 -1.16
C VAL A 303 12.99 -6.45 0.00
N ALA A 304 11.68 -6.68 -0.20
CA ALA A 304 10.66 -6.51 0.82
C ALA A 304 9.48 -7.46 0.60
N THR A 305 8.81 -7.83 1.69
CA THR A 305 7.51 -8.51 1.62
C THR A 305 6.42 -7.46 1.41
N GLY A 306 5.47 -7.73 0.54
CA GLY A 306 4.30 -6.91 0.29
C GLY A 306 3.46 -6.61 1.53
N GLY A 307 2.65 -5.56 1.45
CA GLY A 307 1.80 -5.12 2.58
C GLY A 307 0.59 -6.02 2.83
N TYR A 308 -0.09 -5.81 3.95
CA TYR A 308 -1.35 -6.50 4.24
C TYR A 308 -2.53 -5.86 3.51
N GLU A 309 -2.69 -4.53 3.59
CA GLU A 309 -3.88 -3.83 3.07
C GLU A 309 -3.64 -2.38 2.65
N LYS A 310 -2.39 -1.91 2.57
CA LYS A 310 -2.17 -0.50 2.22
C LYS A 310 -2.40 -0.24 0.75
N ARG A 311 -3.19 0.80 0.46
CA ARG A 311 -3.37 1.32 -0.89
C ARG A 311 -2.01 1.64 -1.52
N GLY A 312 -1.79 1.16 -2.74
CA GLY A 312 -0.53 1.37 -3.45
C GLY A 312 0.67 0.60 -2.88
N SER A 313 0.46 -0.33 -1.96
CA SER A 313 1.43 -1.38 -1.64
C SER A 313 1.17 -2.65 -2.45
N LEU A 314 2.14 -3.56 -2.43
CA LEU A 314 2.02 -4.92 -2.93
C LEU A 314 1.19 -5.78 -1.97
N TRP A 315 -0.13 -5.59 -1.93
CA TRP A 315 -0.96 -6.27 -0.95
C TRP A 315 -1.08 -7.79 -1.18
N ALA A 316 -1.23 -8.54 -0.09
CA ALA A 316 -1.56 -9.97 -0.13
C ALA A 316 -3.00 -10.19 -0.63
N PHE A 317 -3.22 -11.24 -1.42
CA PHE A 317 -4.52 -11.50 -2.03
C PHE A 317 -5.54 -12.01 -1.00
N ALA A 318 -6.72 -11.39 -0.97
CA ALA A 318 -7.87 -11.95 -0.28
C ALA A 318 -8.66 -12.83 -1.25
N VAL A 319 -9.00 -14.04 -0.82
CA VAL A 319 -10.02 -14.86 -1.49
C VAL A 319 -11.31 -14.69 -0.73
N VAL A 320 -12.32 -14.14 -1.40
CA VAL A 320 -13.60 -13.80 -0.76
C VAL A 320 -14.75 -14.61 -1.33
N VAL A 321 -15.70 -14.92 -0.45
CA VAL A 321 -17.00 -15.48 -0.78
C VAL A 321 -18.07 -14.74 0.03
N SER A 322 -19.34 -14.88 -0.35
CA SER A 322 -20.45 -14.46 0.52
C SER A 322 -20.35 -15.13 1.90
N LYS A 323 -20.76 -14.42 2.96
CA LYS A 323 -20.87 -14.97 4.32
C LYS A 323 -21.78 -16.19 4.40
N ASP A 324 -22.72 -16.33 3.46
CA ASP A 324 -23.67 -17.45 3.35
C ASP A 324 -23.09 -18.67 2.60
N ASN A 325 -21.88 -18.57 2.06
CA ASN A 325 -21.16 -19.71 1.51
C ASN A 325 -20.56 -20.53 2.68
N PRO A 326 -20.68 -21.87 2.71
CA PRO A 326 -20.19 -22.67 3.84
C PRO A 326 -18.67 -22.88 3.86
N LEU A 327 -17.95 -22.61 2.77
CA LEU A 327 -16.50 -22.83 2.67
C LEU A 327 -15.74 -21.85 3.59
N ASN A 328 -14.78 -22.32 4.38
CA ASN A 328 -13.97 -21.46 5.26
C ASN A 328 -12.49 -21.43 4.87
N GLU A 329 -12.05 -22.40 4.08
CA GLU A 329 -10.68 -22.54 3.62
C GLU A 329 -10.63 -23.10 2.21
N ILE A 330 -9.53 -22.85 1.50
CA ILE A 330 -9.29 -23.38 0.16
C ILE A 330 -7.79 -23.45 -0.13
N SER A 331 -7.36 -24.45 -0.89
CA SER A 331 -5.95 -24.57 -1.31
C SER A 331 -5.62 -23.76 -2.56
N VAL A 332 -4.35 -23.38 -2.74
CA VAL A 332 -3.87 -22.76 -3.99
C VAL A 332 -4.12 -23.68 -5.19
N ASP A 333 -3.95 -24.99 -5.04
CA ASP A 333 -4.24 -25.97 -6.10
C ASP A 333 -5.71 -25.94 -6.56
N GLU A 334 -6.65 -25.78 -5.63
CA GLU A 334 -8.08 -25.66 -5.93
C GLU A 334 -8.40 -24.31 -6.57
N LEU A 335 -7.82 -23.23 -6.07
CA LEU A 335 -7.95 -21.90 -6.67
C LEU A 335 -7.44 -21.87 -8.11
N GLU A 336 -6.29 -22.47 -8.37
CA GLU A 336 -5.74 -22.58 -9.72
C GLU A 336 -6.72 -23.30 -10.66
N ARG A 337 -7.41 -24.33 -10.17
CA ARG A 337 -8.41 -25.09 -10.94
C ARG A 337 -9.74 -24.35 -11.11
N ILE A 338 -10.09 -23.46 -10.20
CA ILE A 338 -11.28 -22.60 -10.26
C ILE A 338 -11.06 -21.45 -11.25
N PHE A 339 -9.95 -20.74 -11.13
CA PHE A 339 -9.67 -19.52 -11.88
C PHE A 339 -8.95 -19.76 -13.21
N GLY A 340 -8.25 -20.89 -13.37
CA GLY A 340 -7.58 -21.27 -14.62
C GLY A 340 -8.47 -22.10 -15.55
N ALA A 341 -8.19 -22.04 -16.85
CA ALA A 341 -8.83 -22.87 -17.87
C ALA A 341 -7.94 -24.04 -18.33
N GLU A 342 -8.51 -24.88 -19.21
CA GLU A 342 -7.76 -25.88 -19.96
C GLU A 342 -6.60 -25.24 -20.73
N ARG A 343 -5.44 -25.88 -20.75
CA ARG A 343 -4.24 -25.36 -21.41
C ARG A 343 -3.34 -26.50 -21.88
N SER A 344 -2.63 -26.29 -22.99
CA SER A 344 -1.69 -27.28 -23.55
C SER A 344 -0.33 -27.32 -22.85
N GLY A 345 -0.07 -26.38 -21.94
CA GLY A 345 1.21 -26.22 -21.27
C GLY A 345 1.31 -24.90 -20.50
N GLY A 346 2.53 -24.57 -20.13
CA GLY A 346 2.92 -23.31 -19.49
C GLY A 346 4.42 -23.08 -19.64
N TRP A 347 4.89 -21.90 -19.27
CA TRP A 347 6.29 -21.52 -19.32
C TRP A 347 7.01 -21.92 -18.04
N GLN A 348 8.20 -22.51 -18.21
CA GLN A 348 9.10 -22.86 -17.14
C GLN A 348 10.40 -22.05 -17.30
N LEU A 349 10.89 -21.49 -16.20
CA LEU A 349 12.27 -21.01 -16.15
C LEU A 349 13.22 -22.22 -16.09
N ALA A 350 14.05 -22.40 -17.12
CA ALA A 350 15.06 -23.44 -17.21
C ALA A 350 16.32 -22.88 -17.89
N ASN A 351 17.49 -23.14 -17.30
CA ASN A 351 18.78 -22.66 -17.82
C ASN A 351 18.82 -21.14 -18.10
N ASN A 352 18.22 -20.33 -17.21
CA ASN A 352 18.08 -18.87 -17.36
C ASN A 352 17.28 -18.41 -18.59
N ASP A 353 16.38 -19.26 -19.10
CA ASP A 353 15.45 -18.93 -20.18
C ASP A 353 14.03 -19.45 -19.87
N TYR A 354 13.01 -18.81 -20.45
CA TYR A 354 11.63 -19.26 -20.36
C TYR A 354 11.28 -20.19 -21.51
N LEU A 355 11.07 -21.47 -21.20
CA LEU A 355 10.70 -22.51 -22.16
C LEU A 355 9.25 -22.96 -21.97
N PHE A 356 8.48 -23.02 -23.07
CA PHE A 356 7.13 -23.55 -23.03
C PHE A 356 7.13 -25.08 -22.97
N THR A 357 6.39 -25.66 -22.03
CA THR A 357 6.37 -27.10 -21.79
C THR A 357 4.95 -27.61 -21.53
N SER A 358 4.66 -28.83 -22.01
CA SER A 358 3.41 -29.55 -21.74
C SER A 358 3.33 -30.10 -20.31
N ARG A 359 4.39 -30.00 -19.51
CA ARG A 359 4.39 -30.36 -18.08
C ARG A 359 3.25 -29.72 -17.31
N TYR A 360 2.90 -28.48 -17.67
CA TYR A 360 1.82 -27.72 -17.03
C TYR A 360 0.50 -27.76 -17.80
N ALA A 361 0.35 -28.71 -18.73
CA ALA A 361 -0.90 -28.93 -19.44
C ALA A 361 -2.01 -29.33 -18.46
N ARG A 362 -3.24 -28.95 -18.79
CA ARG A 362 -4.43 -29.21 -18.01
C ARG A 362 -5.62 -29.45 -18.94
N GLY A 363 -6.23 -30.63 -18.83
CA GLY A 363 -7.48 -30.93 -19.51
C GLY A 363 -8.70 -30.37 -18.76
N PRO A 364 -9.87 -30.31 -19.44
CA PRO A 364 -11.11 -29.81 -18.84
C PRO A 364 -11.55 -30.60 -17.60
N GLU A 365 -11.21 -31.89 -17.49
CA GLU A 365 -11.53 -32.77 -16.36
C GLU A 365 -10.87 -32.34 -15.03
N MET A 366 -9.77 -31.61 -15.10
CA MET A 366 -9.08 -31.08 -13.93
C MET A 366 -9.66 -29.75 -13.45
N SER A 367 -10.57 -29.15 -14.22
CA SER A 367 -11.20 -27.87 -13.89
C SER A 367 -12.25 -28.04 -12.80
N ILE A 368 -12.26 -27.10 -11.85
CA ILE A 368 -13.30 -27.00 -10.83
C ILE A 368 -14.27 -25.92 -11.29
N ARG A 369 -15.50 -26.32 -11.64
CA ARG A 369 -16.55 -25.44 -12.18
C ARG A 369 -17.82 -25.46 -11.35
N LYS A 370 -18.03 -26.51 -10.56
CA LYS A 370 -19.18 -26.66 -9.66
C LYS A 370 -18.74 -26.78 -8.22
N TRP A 371 -19.52 -26.22 -7.30
CA TRP A 371 -19.23 -26.28 -5.86
C TRP A 371 -19.21 -27.70 -5.29
N GLY A 372 -19.95 -28.64 -5.90
CA GLY A 372 -19.88 -30.06 -5.54
C GLY A 372 -18.49 -30.68 -5.67
N GLN A 373 -17.65 -30.17 -6.58
CA GLN A 373 -16.26 -30.64 -6.76
C GLN A 373 -15.33 -30.21 -5.60
N LEU A 374 -15.75 -29.21 -4.81
CA LEU A 374 -15.08 -28.80 -3.56
C LEU A 374 -15.67 -29.51 -2.32
N GLY A 375 -16.56 -30.49 -2.51
CA GLY A 375 -17.19 -31.21 -1.42
C GLY A 375 -18.40 -30.50 -0.81
N LEU A 376 -18.93 -29.44 -1.43
CA LEU A 376 -20.17 -28.82 -0.96
C LEU A 376 -21.41 -29.60 -1.44
N HIS A 377 -22.37 -29.78 -0.54
CA HIS A 377 -23.54 -30.63 -0.77
C HIS A 377 -24.87 -29.84 -0.86
N GLY A 378 -25.96 -30.53 -1.20
CA GLY A 378 -27.31 -29.98 -1.23
C GLY A 378 -27.47 -28.90 -2.30
N LYS A 379 -27.87 -27.68 -1.87
CA LYS A 379 -28.10 -26.55 -2.80
C LYS A 379 -26.85 -26.11 -3.57
N PHE A 380 -25.66 -26.55 -3.17
CA PHE A 380 -24.39 -26.24 -3.82
C PHE A 380 -23.95 -27.30 -4.85
N THR A 381 -24.41 -28.56 -4.75
CA THR A 381 -23.79 -29.69 -5.48
C THR A 381 -23.63 -29.45 -6.98
N ASP A 382 -24.69 -29.01 -7.66
CA ASP A 382 -24.69 -28.76 -9.11
C ASP A 382 -24.52 -27.30 -9.50
N LYS A 383 -24.26 -26.41 -8.54
CA LYS A 383 -24.15 -24.98 -8.81
C LYS A 383 -22.79 -24.63 -9.36
N GLU A 384 -22.82 -23.88 -10.45
CA GLU A 384 -21.63 -23.27 -11.04
C GLU A 384 -20.99 -22.29 -10.05
N ILE A 385 -19.66 -22.28 -10.04
CA ILE A 385 -18.85 -21.31 -9.32
C ILE A 385 -18.69 -20.08 -10.21
N LYS A 386 -19.28 -18.95 -9.83
CA LYS A 386 -19.06 -17.68 -10.53
C LYS A 386 -17.77 -17.06 -10.05
N THR A 387 -16.86 -16.75 -10.96
CA THR A 387 -15.53 -16.25 -10.59
C THR A 387 -15.41 -14.76 -10.89
N PHE A 388 -14.85 -14.02 -9.93
CA PHE A 388 -14.59 -12.60 -10.02
C PHE A 388 -13.13 -12.32 -9.70
N GLY A 389 -12.53 -11.29 -10.29
CA GLY A 389 -11.20 -10.90 -9.85
C GLY A 389 -10.73 -9.56 -10.36
N TYR A 390 -9.83 -9.00 -9.56
CA TYR A 390 -9.19 -7.73 -9.83
C TYR A 390 -8.21 -7.83 -11.01
N SER A 391 -8.47 -7.12 -12.10
CA SER A 391 -7.76 -7.29 -13.38
C SER A 391 -6.63 -6.27 -13.64
N ALA A 392 -6.28 -5.43 -12.66
CA ALA A 392 -5.16 -4.51 -12.85
C ALA A 392 -3.86 -5.29 -13.16
N PRO A 393 -3.01 -4.82 -14.10
CA PRO A 393 -1.97 -5.65 -14.72
C PRO A 393 -1.06 -6.40 -13.75
N GLY A 394 -0.51 -5.74 -12.72
CA GLY A 394 0.37 -6.39 -11.75
C GLY A 394 -0.30 -7.52 -10.95
N PHE A 395 -1.62 -7.52 -10.80
CA PHE A 395 -2.38 -8.57 -10.11
C PHE A 395 -2.62 -9.77 -11.00
N ALA A 396 -3.10 -9.54 -12.21
CA ALA A 396 -3.27 -10.59 -13.20
C ALA A 396 -1.93 -11.31 -13.46
N ILE A 397 -0.84 -10.55 -13.62
CA ILE A 397 0.51 -11.09 -13.86
C ILE A 397 0.99 -11.98 -12.72
N TYR A 398 0.74 -11.62 -11.46
CA TYR A 398 1.13 -12.48 -10.34
C TYR A 398 0.44 -13.85 -10.43
N ILE A 399 -0.87 -13.87 -10.72
CA ILE A 399 -1.62 -15.12 -10.86
C ILE A 399 -1.17 -15.90 -12.09
N GLU A 400 -0.98 -15.22 -13.22
CA GLU A 400 -0.45 -15.85 -14.44
C GLU A 400 0.90 -16.51 -14.17
N ARG A 401 1.84 -15.80 -13.53
CA ARG A 401 3.17 -16.31 -13.15
C ARG A 401 3.08 -17.51 -12.20
N ASN A 402 2.38 -17.35 -11.08
CA ASN A 402 2.48 -18.26 -9.94
C ASN A 402 1.47 -19.41 -9.98
N TRP A 403 0.31 -19.21 -10.59
CA TRP A 403 -0.74 -20.22 -10.68
C TRP A 403 -0.75 -20.85 -12.06
N PHE A 404 -0.63 -20.05 -13.12
CA PHE A 404 -0.85 -20.55 -14.48
C PHE A 404 0.43 -20.84 -15.25
N HIS A 405 1.59 -20.71 -14.63
CA HIS A 405 2.89 -20.86 -15.28
C HIS A 405 2.94 -20.01 -16.56
N TRP A 406 2.62 -18.72 -16.43
CA TRP A 406 2.53 -17.72 -17.49
C TRP A 406 1.52 -18.01 -18.61
N SER A 407 0.60 -18.96 -18.42
CA SER A 407 -0.57 -19.08 -19.31
C SER A 407 -1.57 -17.96 -19.02
N LYS A 408 -2.12 -17.36 -20.08
CA LYS A 408 -3.16 -16.33 -20.01
C LYS A 408 -4.57 -16.90 -20.11
N LYS A 409 -4.73 -18.23 -19.99
CA LYS A 409 -6.02 -18.91 -20.10
C LYS A 409 -6.72 -18.96 -18.74
N TRP A 410 -7.52 -17.94 -18.49
CA TRP A 410 -8.44 -17.83 -17.35
C TRP A 410 -9.73 -18.62 -17.58
N ASN A 411 -10.45 -18.94 -16.51
CA ASN A 411 -11.78 -19.52 -16.56
C ASN A 411 -12.69 -18.64 -17.45
N PRO A 412 -13.38 -19.20 -18.46
CA PRO A 412 -14.23 -18.41 -19.36
C PRO A 412 -15.36 -17.62 -18.67
N ASN A 413 -15.76 -18.01 -17.45
CA ASN A 413 -16.77 -17.28 -16.68
C ASN A 413 -16.20 -16.18 -15.76
N PHE A 414 -14.89 -15.91 -15.83
CA PHE A 414 -14.21 -14.93 -15.01
C PHE A 414 -14.68 -13.51 -15.33
N GLN A 415 -15.17 -12.83 -14.30
CA GLN A 415 -15.63 -11.45 -14.37
C GLN A 415 -14.57 -10.53 -13.78
N GLU A 416 -14.06 -9.64 -14.62
CA GLU A 416 -13.03 -8.69 -14.29
C GLU A 416 -13.61 -7.43 -13.64
N TYR A 417 -12.86 -6.88 -12.69
CA TYR A 417 -13.14 -5.56 -12.13
C TYR A 417 -11.83 -4.83 -11.81
N VAL A 418 -11.90 -3.50 -11.69
CA VAL A 418 -10.75 -2.64 -11.37
C VAL A 418 -11.07 -1.74 -10.18
N GLU A 419 -10.09 -0.98 -9.69
CA GLU A 419 -10.36 -0.05 -8.58
C GLU A 419 -11.16 1.13 -9.12
N GLU A 420 -12.00 1.72 -8.26
CA GLU A 420 -12.88 2.83 -8.65
C GLU A 420 -12.14 3.97 -9.37
N LYS A 421 -10.92 4.33 -8.94
CA LYS A 421 -10.11 5.38 -9.58
C LYS A 421 -9.51 4.96 -10.94
N GLN A 422 -9.56 3.68 -11.28
CA GLN A 422 -9.16 3.16 -12.58
C GLN A 422 -10.34 3.00 -13.53
N ALA A 423 -11.57 3.01 -13.01
CA ALA A 423 -12.78 2.98 -13.82
C ALA A 423 -13.05 4.35 -14.45
N THR A 424 -13.74 4.35 -15.59
CA THR A 424 -14.28 5.58 -16.17
C THR A 424 -15.34 6.19 -15.26
N PRO A 425 -15.44 7.53 -15.15
CA PRO A 425 -16.41 8.19 -14.28
C PRO A 425 -17.82 8.22 -14.90
N ASP A 426 -18.29 7.09 -15.40
CA ASP A 426 -19.60 6.90 -16.03
C ASP A 426 -20.25 5.58 -15.58
N ALA A 427 -21.46 5.32 -16.05
CA ALA A 427 -22.20 4.11 -15.67
C ALA A 427 -21.49 2.82 -16.11
N ALA A 428 -20.73 2.86 -17.21
CA ALA A 428 -19.97 1.70 -17.68
C ALA A 428 -18.79 1.39 -16.75
N GLY A 429 -18.07 2.42 -16.29
CA GLY A 429 -17.02 2.26 -15.30
C GLY A 429 -17.55 1.83 -13.94
N ALA A 430 -18.69 2.39 -13.49
CA ALA A 430 -19.33 1.98 -12.24
C ALA A 430 -19.70 0.48 -12.23
N ALA A 431 -20.07 -0.09 -13.37
CA ALA A 431 -20.41 -1.51 -13.50
C ALA A 431 -19.20 -2.46 -13.35
N VAL A 432 -17.97 -1.95 -13.50
CA VAL A 432 -16.71 -2.72 -13.38
C VAL A 432 -15.83 -2.25 -12.24
N ALA A 433 -16.34 -1.35 -11.39
CA ALA A 433 -15.65 -0.88 -10.20
C ALA A 433 -15.67 -1.98 -9.11
N SER A 434 -14.61 -2.00 -8.30
CA SER A 434 -14.42 -3.00 -7.25
C SER A 434 -15.57 -3.09 -6.26
N ASP A 435 -16.19 -1.95 -5.92
CA ASP A 435 -17.32 -1.90 -5.00
C ASP A 435 -18.52 -2.71 -5.53
N HIS A 436 -18.87 -2.52 -6.81
CA HIS A 436 -19.95 -3.27 -7.46
C HIS A 436 -19.68 -4.78 -7.50
N ALA A 437 -18.45 -5.17 -7.81
CA ALA A 437 -18.07 -6.58 -7.86
C ALA A 437 -18.14 -7.23 -6.46
N LEU A 438 -17.63 -6.55 -5.43
CA LEU A 438 -17.64 -7.04 -4.06
C LEU A 438 -19.06 -7.13 -3.47
N GLU A 439 -19.93 -6.16 -3.76
CA GLU A 439 -21.35 -6.27 -3.42
C GLU A 439 -22.02 -7.48 -4.09
N THR A 440 -21.70 -7.71 -5.38
CA THR A 440 -22.24 -8.82 -6.15
C THR A 440 -21.83 -10.16 -5.55
N ILE A 441 -20.55 -10.31 -5.18
CA ILE A 441 -20.06 -11.51 -4.49
C ILE A 441 -20.75 -11.68 -3.13
N GLY A 442 -20.96 -10.60 -2.38
CA GLY A 442 -21.63 -10.66 -1.07
C GLY A 442 -23.08 -11.17 -1.17
N LYS A 443 -23.82 -10.76 -2.20
CA LYS A 443 -25.22 -11.13 -2.45
C LYS A 443 -25.37 -12.51 -3.12
N ASP A 444 -24.31 -13.05 -3.73
CA ASP A 444 -24.34 -14.35 -4.42
C ASP A 444 -23.53 -15.41 -3.66
N ARG A 445 -24.23 -16.30 -2.96
CA ARG A 445 -23.63 -17.42 -2.23
C ARG A 445 -22.82 -18.39 -3.12
N TYR A 446 -22.98 -18.34 -4.44
CA TYR A 446 -22.27 -19.19 -5.41
C TYR A 446 -21.09 -18.48 -6.09
N ALA A 447 -20.74 -17.26 -5.67
CA ALA A 447 -19.60 -16.50 -6.18
C ALA A 447 -18.33 -16.67 -5.32
N ILE A 448 -17.17 -16.55 -5.97
CA ILE A 448 -15.85 -16.46 -5.36
C ILE A 448 -15.03 -15.37 -6.05
N GLY A 449 -14.26 -14.59 -5.28
CA GLY A 449 -13.52 -13.44 -5.79
C GLY A 449 -12.05 -13.40 -5.34
N LEU A 450 -11.18 -12.92 -6.22
CA LEU A 450 -9.81 -12.47 -5.88
C LEU A 450 -9.81 -10.95 -5.65
N ALA A 451 -9.66 -10.52 -4.41
CA ALA A 451 -9.88 -9.14 -3.99
C ALA A 451 -8.68 -8.50 -3.28
N ALA A 452 -8.62 -7.17 -3.39
CA ALA A 452 -7.79 -6.35 -2.52
C ALA A 452 -8.44 -6.27 -1.15
N LEU A 453 -7.75 -6.74 -0.10
CA LEU A 453 -8.30 -6.77 1.25
C LEU A 453 -8.80 -5.40 1.74
N MET A 454 -8.13 -4.33 1.29
CA MET A 454 -8.47 -2.94 1.60
C MET A 454 -9.90 -2.52 1.24
N HIS A 455 -10.53 -3.20 0.28
CA HIS A 455 -11.93 -2.95 -0.10
C HIS A 455 -12.89 -3.92 0.59
N VAL A 456 -12.44 -5.15 0.88
CA VAL A 456 -13.28 -6.21 1.49
C VAL A 456 -13.88 -5.77 2.83
N LYS A 457 -13.13 -4.98 3.61
CA LYS A 457 -13.57 -4.47 4.92
C LYS A 457 -14.85 -3.63 4.89
N ASP A 458 -15.15 -3.02 3.74
CA ASP A 458 -16.32 -2.16 3.57
C ASP A 458 -17.58 -2.98 3.19
N HIS A 459 -17.43 -4.30 2.99
CA HIS A 459 -18.51 -5.23 2.63
C HIS A 459 -18.71 -6.31 3.71
N PRO A 460 -19.59 -6.09 4.71
CA PRO A 460 -19.81 -7.03 5.82
C PRO A 460 -20.49 -8.35 5.38
N ASP A 461 -21.00 -8.42 4.15
CA ASP A 461 -21.58 -9.62 3.57
C ASP A 461 -20.54 -10.56 2.95
N LEU A 462 -19.27 -10.17 2.96
CA LEU A 462 -18.15 -11.01 2.53
C LEU A 462 -17.45 -11.67 3.72
N LYS A 463 -16.87 -12.84 3.46
CA LYS A 463 -15.88 -13.45 4.33
C LYS A 463 -14.64 -13.83 3.52
N VAL A 464 -13.48 -13.72 4.18
CA VAL A 464 -12.18 -14.09 3.62
C VAL A 464 -11.88 -15.54 3.99
N LEU A 465 -11.50 -16.36 3.00
CA LEU A 465 -11.11 -17.75 3.21
C LEU A 465 -9.68 -17.85 3.72
N ALA A 466 -9.41 -18.80 4.62
CA ALA A 466 -8.05 -19.20 4.95
C ALA A 466 -7.43 -20.01 3.79
N ILE A 467 -6.14 -19.86 3.53
CA ILE A 467 -5.49 -20.45 2.36
C ILE A 467 -4.41 -21.44 2.79
N SER A 468 -4.44 -22.66 2.25
CA SER A 468 -3.34 -23.62 2.33
C SER A 468 -2.56 -23.65 1.01
N ARG A 469 -1.28 -24.04 1.03
CA ARG A 469 -0.51 -24.18 -0.23
C ARG A 469 -1.06 -25.37 -1.02
N HIS A 470 -1.18 -26.52 -0.38
CA HIS A 470 -1.77 -27.72 -0.98
C HIS A 470 -3.02 -28.19 -0.24
N LYS A 471 -3.87 -28.93 -0.96
CA LYS A 471 -5.06 -29.55 -0.37
C LYS A 471 -4.67 -30.51 0.75
N GLY A 472 -5.29 -30.35 1.93
CA GLY A 472 -5.02 -31.16 3.12
C GLY A 472 -3.91 -30.63 4.02
N GLU A 473 -3.20 -29.59 3.61
CA GLU A 473 -2.29 -28.85 4.50
C GLU A 473 -3.04 -27.83 5.37
N PRO A 474 -2.46 -27.40 6.51
CA PRO A 474 -3.05 -26.37 7.35
C PRO A 474 -3.33 -25.07 6.57
N ALA A 475 -4.57 -24.60 6.61
CA ALA A 475 -4.94 -23.32 6.05
C ALA A 475 -4.48 -22.17 6.96
N VAL A 476 -3.96 -21.10 6.35
CA VAL A 476 -3.45 -19.92 7.04
C VAL A 476 -4.39 -18.76 6.76
N ALA A 477 -4.89 -18.12 7.82
CA ALA A 477 -5.72 -16.94 7.70
C ALA A 477 -4.91 -15.74 7.17
N LEU A 478 -5.55 -14.91 6.34
CA LEU A 478 -4.98 -13.63 5.91
C LEU A 478 -4.97 -12.66 7.10
N THR A 479 -3.82 -12.51 7.75
CA THR A 479 -3.60 -11.58 8.86
C THR A 479 -2.30 -10.80 8.65
N PRO A 480 -2.11 -9.62 9.26
CA PRO A 480 -0.86 -8.87 9.13
C PRO A 480 0.36 -9.68 9.57
N ALA A 481 0.24 -10.43 10.67
CA ALA A 481 1.30 -11.29 11.18
C ALA A 481 1.68 -12.40 10.18
N ASN A 482 0.68 -13.06 9.57
CA ASN A 482 0.91 -14.14 8.62
C ASN A 482 1.45 -13.65 7.27
N VAL A 483 1.16 -12.40 6.89
CA VAL A 483 1.78 -11.74 5.73
C VAL A 483 3.23 -11.37 6.05
N ALA A 484 3.47 -10.69 7.18
CA ALA A 484 4.79 -10.24 7.57
C ALA A 484 5.80 -11.40 7.76
N ASN A 485 5.36 -12.51 8.36
CA ASN A 485 6.20 -13.71 8.54
C ASN A 485 6.19 -14.65 7.33
N ARG A 486 5.48 -14.29 6.24
CA ARG A 486 5.40 -15.03 4.97
C ARG A 486 4.77 -16.43 5.05
N THR A 487 3.99 -16.72 6.10
CA THR A 487 3.25 -17.99 6.22
C THR A 487 2.00 -18.03 5.37
N TYR A 488 1.37 -16.87 5.09
CA TYR A 488 0.21 -16.79 4.19
C TYR A 488 0.64 -17.09 2.74
N PRO A 489 -0.02 -18.00 2.00
CA PRO A 489 0.45 -18.43 0.67
C PRO A 489 0.39 -17.37 -0.43
N LEU A 490 -0.51 -16.38 -0.34
CA LEU A 490 -0.77 -15.43 -1.43
C LEU A 490 -0.19 -14.04 -1.13
N ILE A 491 1.09 -14.01 -0.76
CA ILE A 491 1.88 -12.78 -0.58
C ILE A 491 2.60 -12.40 -1.88
N ARG A 492 3.04 -11.14 -1.95
CA ARG A 492 3.81 -10.57 -3.06
C ARG A 492 5.12 -9.98 -2.54
N ASP A 493 6.12 -9.83 -3.39
CA ASP A 493 7.41 -9.24 -3.05
C ASP A 493 7.68 -7.98 -3.86
N ALA A 494 8.34 -6.99 -3.25
CA ALA A 494 9.01 -5.94 -3.99
C ALA A 494 10.36 -6.48 -4.47
N TYR A 495 10.70 -6.22 -5.72
CA TYR A 495 11.90 -6.80 -6.36
C TYR A 495 12.84 -5.71 -6.83
N PHE A 496 14.15 -5.93 -6.68
CA PHE A 496 15.17 -5.20 -7.41
C PHE A 496 15.81 -6.16 -8.42
N TYR A 497 15.97 -5.70 -9.64
CA TYR A 497 16.64 -6.45 -10.71
C TYR A 497 18.02 -5.86 -10.96
N VAL A 498 18.98 -6.75 -11.22
CA VAL A 498 20.35 -6.39 -11.57
C VAL A 498 20.83 -7.19 -12.77
N ASN A 499 21.74 -6.59 -13.55
CA ASN A 499 22.44 -7.29 -14.60
C ASN A 499 23.62 -8.09 -14.00
N LYS A 500 23.42 -9.39 -13.76
CA LYS A 500 24.46 -10.32 -13.32
C LYS A 500 24.59 -11.43 -14.34
N GLU A 501 25.70 -11.44 -15.07
CA GLU A 501 26.01 -12.50 -16.01
C GLU A 501 26.24 -13.83 -15.25
N PRO A 502 25.64 -14.96 -15.69
CA PRO A 502 25.86 -16.25 -15.06
C PRO A 502 27.34 -16.62 -14.97
N GLY A 503 27.78 -17.04 -13.78
CA GLY A 503 29.19 -17.39 -13.54
C GLY A 503 30.14 -16.20 -13.40
N ARG A 504 29.65 -14.95 -13.48
CA ARG A 504 30.44 -13.75 -13.20
C ARG A 504 29.95 -13.02 -11.95
N PRO A 505 30.85 -12.29 -11.27
CA PRO A 505 30.46 -11.41 -10.17
C PRO A 505 29.60 -10.26 -10.68
N LEU A 506 28.65 -9.81 -9.86
CA LEU A 506 27.87 -8.59 -10.10
C LEU A 506 28.79 -7.35 -10.05
N ASP A 507 28.45 -6.27 -10.78
CA ASP A 507 29.15 -4.98 -10.67
C ASP A 507 29.25 -4.59 -9.18
N PRO A 508 30.47 -4.30 -8.68
CA PRO A 508 30.68 -4.14 -7.25
C PRO A 508 29.89 -2.98 -6.64
N ARG A 509 29.53 -1.95 -7.42
CA ARG A 509 28.71 -0.82 -6.94
C ARG A 509 27.26 -1.25 -6.76
N ALA A 510 26.70 -1.97 -7.74
CA ALA A 510 25.36 -2.53 -7.64
C ALA A 510 25.29 -3.57 -6.51
N ARG A 511 26.29 -4.45 -6.41
CA ARG A 511 26.42 -5.44 -5.33
C ARG A 511 26.43 -4.78 -3.96
N GLU A 512 27.25 -3.76 -3.77
CA GLU A 512 27.37 -3.06 -2.49
C GLU A 512 26.06 -2.38 -2.06
N PHE A 513 25.37 -1.74 -3.01
CA PHE A 513 24.05 -1.19 -2.74
C PHE A 513 23.02 -2.26 -2.39
N MET A 514 23.00 -3.39 -3.12
CA MET A 514 22.09 -4.50 -2.80
C MET A 514 22.38 -5.11 -1.42
N ARG A 515 23.65 -5.20 -1.02
CA ARG A 515 24.02 -5.63 0.33
C ARG A 515 23.50 -4.68 1.41
N PHE A 516 23.53 -3.37 1.17
CA PHE A 516 22.91 -2.40 2.06
C PHE A 516 21.39 -2.56 2.13
N VAL A 517 20.72 -2.74 0.99
CA VAL A 517 19.26 -2.96 0.96
C VAL A 517 18.86 -4.23 1.73
N LEU A 518 19.67 -5.28 1.62
CA LEU A 518 19.49 -6.55 2.32
C LEU A 518 20.16 -6.60 3.71
N SER A 519 20.62 -5.47 4.25
CA SER A 519 21.13 -5.39 5.62
C SER A 519 20.02 -5.05 6.61
N ARG A 520 20.32 -5.14 7.91
CA ARG A 520 19.46 -4.63 8.98
C ARG A 520 19.02 -3.19 8.73
N GLU A 521 19.96 -2.30 8.39
CA GLU A 521 19.72 -0.87 8.15
C GLU A 521 18.81 -0.65 6.93
N GLY A 522 19.02 -1.40 5.84
CA GLY A 522 18.12 -1.37 4.69
C GLY A 522 16.71 -1.85 5.02
N GLN A 523 16.60 -2.94 5.77
CA GLN A 523 15.31 -3.51 6.17
C GLN A 523 14.58 -2.64 7.21
N GLU A 524 15.30 -1.94 8.08
CA GLU A 524 14.76 -0.92 8.99
C GLU A 524 14.18 0.26 8.20
N ILE A 525 14.83 0.69 7.10
CA ILE A 525 14.30 1.70 6.19
C ILE A 525 12.99 1.21 5.55
N ILE A 526 12.97 -0.01 5.01
CA ILE A 526 11.77 -0.61 4.40
C ILE A 526 10.60 -0.64 5.38
N ALA A 527 10.83 -1.14 6.59
CA ALA A 527 9.80 -1.20 7.62
C ALA A 527 9.31 0.18 8.06
N ARG A 528 10.21 1.18 8.09
CA ARG A 528 9.88 2.56 8.46
C ARG A 528 8.94 3.23 7.45
N MET A 529 9.08 2.92 6.17
CA MET A 529 8.14 3.37 5.13
C MET A 529 6.72 2.87 5.39
N GLY A 530 6.60 1.70 6.03
CA GLY A 530 5.33 1.16 6.48
C GLY A 530 4.42 0.66 5.37
N TYR A 531 4.88 0.60 4.12
CA TYR A 531 4.17 0.03 2.97
C TYR A 531 4.50 -1.43 2.72
N TYR A 532 5.63 -1.89 3.23
CA TYR A 532 6.18 -3.22 3.04
C TYR A 532 6.66 -3.74 4.39
N TYR A 533 6.69 -5.06 4.54
CA TYR A 533 7.32 -5.71 5.68
C TYR A 533 8.79 -6.07 5.36
N PRO A 534 9.69 -5.96 6.35
CA PRO A 534 11.05 -6.44 6.17
C PRO A 534 11.06 -7.95 5.91
N LEU A 535 12.10 -8.43 5.23
CA LEU A 535 12.27 -9.85 4.96
C LEU A 535 12.68 -10.60 6.25
N PRO A 536 12.11 -11.80 6.50
CA PRO A 536 12.62 -12.70 7.54
C PRO A 536 14.08 -13.10 7.28
N ALA A 537 14.83 -13.33 8.36
CA ALA A 537 16.27 -13.59 8.29
C ALA A 537 16.66 -14.74 7.35
N ASP A 538 15.92 -15.86 7.36
CA ASP A 538 16.16 -17.00 6.47
C ASP A 538 16.02 -16.62 5.01
N TYR A 539 14.92 -15.96 4.65
CA TYR A 539 14.65 -15.56 3.27
C TYR A 539 15.62 -14.48 2.79
N LEU A 540 15.96 -13.53 3.66
CA LEU A 540 16.98 -12.51 3.36
C LEU A 540 18.34 -13.13 3.05
N ARG A 541 18.75 -14.19 3.77
CA ARG A 541 19.97 -14.95 3.46
C ARG A 541 19.90 -15.63 2.09
N GLU A 542 18.74 -16.11 1.67
CA GLU A 542 18.55 -16.64 0.31
C GLU A 542 18.73 -15.55 -0.75
N GLN A 543 18.22 -14.33 -0.49
CA GLN A 543 18.39 -13.20 -1.41
C GLN A 543 19.85 -12.71 -1.48
N LEU A 544 20.58 -12.68 -0.34
CA LEU A 544 22.00 -12.34 -0.33
C LEU A 544 22.85 -13.28 -1.18
N LYS A 545 22.54 -14.58 -1.19
CA LYS A 545 23.25 -15.57 -2.04
C LYS A 545 23.11 -15.30 -3.53
N LYS A 546 22.07 -14.58 -3.98
CA LYS A 546 21.89 -14.22 -5.39
C LYS A 546 22.88 -13.16 -5.87
N LEU A 547 23.57 -12.49 -4.94
CA LEU A 547 24.57 -11.46 -5.27
C LEU A 547 25.91 -12.03 -5.71
N ASP A 548 26.18 -13.30 -5.41
CA ASP A 548 27.48 -13.97 -5.61
C ASP A 548 27.49 -14.87 -6.85
#